data_AF-A0A356S783-F1
#
_entry.id   AF-A0A356S783-F1
#
_cell.length_a   1.000
_cell.length_b   1.000
_cell.length_c   1.000
_cell.angle_alpha   90.00
_cell.angle_beta   90.00
_cell.angle_gamma   90.00
#
_symmetry.space_group_name_H-M   'P 1'
#
loop_
_entity.id
_entity.type
_entity.pdbx_description
1 polymer ?
#
loop_
_entity_poly.entity_id
_entity_poly.type
_entity_poly.pdbx_seq_one_letter_code
_entity_poly.pdbx_strand_id
1 'polypeptide(L)'
;MTNPCRLPIKPRFVASAIESALGLKPLAKIYDERPLNLDPLQFLEYSLDALGIDIDIENEALLEDIPKTGPVLIVANHPLGGLEGMAIARVIGRYRPDLQVLTNELLCLIPELAPLFIGVNVLSSDAAAGNVGGIKQVHKHLKNDGAVLLFPAGMVSAYEFSHRRIQDKQWNRLAGQLLKRYEASCTPVYVGGRNSGYFYGAGVIHPRLRTILLPRQLANKQGYTLPLKIGRPIPAQELRLLKSPIAATQYLRVATDALAEADKSVEAISLEGIEQLDQKYGSSEVEKAVDGLADCRLVEHEEFDVYCAPYNRLGPIMEQIAIAREITFRAVGEGTGLAKDSDEFDPHYLHLFLWGKQEQRIAGAYRVGLVDEIVAKHGVKGLYSRSLYKYDEAFIYRLGSAIEMGRSFIHIDYQRRPVSLNLLWRGIGQILVKNPRYHTLFGSVSISRDYSDLARSLIADTMLTNFKAKDFAALVEPITPLKVRNRVWTEDMLAELANVKTLGKLIGRCDPGKAVPVLLRHYLSLNGKLVCFNIHSNFNDSLEGLIIVDVRNTERKTLNRFLGTEGLEYFMSFHQLQDSA
;
A
#
# COMPACT_ATOMS: atom_id res chain seq x y z
N MET A 1 2.64 -48.03 19.71
CA MET A 1 1.67 -47.01 19.27
C MET A 1 1.33 -47.26 17.80
N THR A 2 0.07 -47.11 17.41
CA THR A 2 -0.36 -47.27 16.01
C THR A 2 0.09 -46.06 15.19
N ASN A 3 0.76 -46.29 14.07
CA ASN A 3 1.14 -45.27 13.11
C ASN A 3 -0.10 -44.41 12.72
N PRO A 4 -0.04 -43.07 12.87
CA PRO A 4 -1.20 -42.18 12.66
C PRO A 4 -1.65 -42.11 11.20
N CYS A 5 -0.81 -42.52 10.25
CA CYS A 5 -1.13 -42.61 8.83
C CYS A 5 -1.80 -43.95 8.44
N ARG A 6 -1.99 -44.90 9.38
CA ARG A 6 -2.67 -46.18 9.10
C ARG A 6 -4.12 -46.13 9.56
N LEU A 7 -5.05 -46.37 8.65
CA LEU A 7 -6.49 -46.31 8.93
C LEU A 7 -6.94 -47.53 9.76
N PRO A 8 -7.79 -47.36 10.79
CA PRO A 8 -8.30 -48.46 11.60
C PRO A 8 -9.51 -49.18 10.95
N ILE A 9 -9.46 -49.43 9.63
CA ILE A 9 -10.57 -50.01 8.86
C ILE A 9 -10.32 -51.51 8.59
N LYS A 10 -11.37 -52.35 8.71
CA LYS A 10 -11.38 -53.75 8.27
C LYS A 10 -12.34 -53.91 7.08
N PRO A 11 -12.03 -54.78 6.09
CA PRO A 11 -10.83 -55.61 5.97
C PRO A 11 -9.58 -54.84 5.50
N ARG A 12 -8.37 -55.32 5.82
CA ARG A 12 -7.11 -54.55 5.62
C ARG A 12 -6.76 -54.24 4.16
N PHE A 13 -7.22 -55.05 3.21
CA PHE A 13 -7.00 -54.75 1.79
C PHE A 13 -7.75 -53.47 1.37
N VAL A 14 -8.96 -53.24 1.91
CA VAL A 14 -9.73 -52.00 1.68
C VAL A 14 -9.00 -50.81 2.30
N ALA A 15 -8.55 -50.95 3.56
CA ALA A 15 -7.77 -49.90 4.22
C ALA A 15 -6.50 -49.54 3.43
N SER A 16 -5.75 -50.54 2.96
CA SER A 16 -4.53 -50.36 2.15
C SER A 16 -4.81 -49.68 0.81
N ALA A 17 -5.93 -49.99 0.16
CA ALA A 17 -6.35 -49.31 -1.07
C ALA A 17 -6.64 -47.82 -0.82
N ILE A 18 -7.40 -47.52 0.25
CA ILE A 18 -7.72 -46.14 0.64
C ILE A 18 -6.45 -45.38 1.04
N GLU A 19 -5.58 -45.97 1.87
CA GLU A 19 -4.30 -45.38 2.27
C GLU A 19 -3.43 -45.05 1.05
N SER A 20 -3.42 -45.90 0.03
CA SER A 20 -2.71 -45.64 -1.23
C SER A 20 -3.34 -44.49 -2.03
N ALA A 21 -4.68 -44.45 -2.12
CA ALA A 21 -5.41 -43.39 -2.82
C ALA A 21 -5.20 -42.03 -2.15
N LEU A 22 -5.19 -41.99 -0.82
CA LEU A 22 -5.00 -40.77 -0.02
C LEU A 22 -3.53 -40.38 0.15
N GLY A 23 -2.57 -41.15 -0.38
CA GLY A 23 -1.14 -40.87 -0.22
C GLY A 23 -0.62 -41.07 1.20
N LEU A 24 -1.32 -41.85 2.03
CA LEU A 24 -0.92 -42.15 3.40
C LEU A 24 0.21 -43.20 3.47
N LYS A 25 0.34 -44.08 2.47
CA LYS A 25 1.40 -45.12 2.47
C LYS A 25 2.83 -44.56 2.53
N PRO A 26 3.22 -43.58 1.67
CA PRO A 26 4.55 -42.96 1.77
C PRO A 26 4.79 -42.30 3.12
N LEU A 27 3.80 -41.58 3.66
CA LEU A 27 3.89 -40.92 4.96
C LEU A 27 4.00 -41.93 6.11
N ALA A 28 3.24 -43.02 6.03
CA ALA A 28 3.32 -44.12 7.00
C ALA A 28 4.71 -44.74 7.02
N LYS A 29 5.33 -44.96 5.85
CA LYS A 29 6.69 -45.48 5.75
C LYS A 29 7.70 -44.55 6.43
N ILE A 30 7.67 -43.25 6.10
CA ILE A 30 8.54 -42.24 6.73
C ILE A 30 8.35 -42.23 8.25
N TYR A 31 7.10 -42.30 8.73
CA TYR A 31 6.80 -42.34 10.15
C TYR A 31 7.30 -43.62 10.84
N ASP A 32 7.22 -44.78 10.19
CA ASP A 32 7.70 -46.05 10.74
C ASP A 32 9.24 -46.10 10.82
N GLU A 33 9.94 -45.41 9.92
CA GLU A 33 11.41 -45.35 9.85
C GLU A 33 12.02 -44.30 10.80
N ARG A 34 11.19 -43.53 11.53
CA ARG A 34 11.66 -42.45 12.40
C ARG A 34 12.49 -42.94 13.59
N PRO A 35 13.48 -42.16 14.04
CA PRO A 35 14.08 -42.35 15.35
C PRO A 35 13.04 -42.30 16.49
N LEU A 36 13.25 -43.10 17.54
CA LEU A 36 12.37 -43.09 18.71
C LEU A 36 12.69 -41.91 19.64
N ASN A 37 11.68 -41.44 20.38
CA ASN A 37 11.79 -40.39 21.41
C ASN A 37 12.28 -39.03 20.88
N LEU A 38 11.92 -38.68 19.65
CA LEU A 38 12.18 -37.34 19.11
C LEU A 38 11.32 -36.30 19.83
N ASP A 39 11.94 -35.16 20.16
CA ASP A 39 11.18 -33.97 20.52
C ASP A 39 10.45 -33.39 19.28
N PRO A 40 9.51 -32.44 19.45
CA PRO A 40 8.74 -31.92 18.33
C PRO A 40 9.60 -31.28 17.23
N LEU A 41 10.68 -30.57 17.59
CA LEU A 41 11.52 -29.87 16.62
C LEU A 41 12.39 -30.86 15.82
N GLN A 42 12.96 -31.85 16.51
CA GLN A 42 13.69 -32.94 15.88
C GLN A 42 12.80 -33.78 14.98
N PHE A 43 11.54 -34.02 15.37
CA PHE A 43 10.58 -34.73 14.53
C PHE A 43 10.19 -33.94 13.28
N LEU A 44 10.06 -32.61 13.38
CA LEU A 44 9.86 -31.74 12.22
C LEU A 44 11.05 -31.78 11.26
N GLU A 45 12.28 -31.69 11.79
CA GLU A 45 13.52 -31.77 11.02
C GLU A 45 13.62 -33.10 10.28
N TYR A 46 13.48 -34.23 10.99
CA TYR A 46 13.45 -35.56 10.40
C TYR A 46 12.38 -35.68 9.29
N SER A 47 11.16 -35.21 9.56
CA SER A 47 10.05 -35.38 8.62
C SER A 47 10.25 -34.59 7.33
N LEU A 48 10.79 -33.37 7.43
CA LEU A 48 11.09 -32.53 6.27
C LEU A 48 12.28 -33.09 5.47
N ASP A 49 13.33 -33.54 6.16
CA ASP A 49 14.51 -34.12 5.53
C ASP A 49 14.19 -35.46 4.85
N ALA A 50 13.36 -36.32 5.46
CA ALA A 50 12.90 -37.58 4.88
C ALA A 50 11.97 -37.38 3.66
N LEU A 51 11.28 -36.25 3.59
CA LEU A 51 10.54 -35.83 2.39
C LEU A 51 11.46 -35.15 1.35
N GLY A 52 12.71 -34.84 1.69
CA GLY A 52 13.63 -34.09 0.83
C GLY A 52 13.15 -32.66 0.57
N ILE A 53 12.52 -32.03 1.57
CA ILE A 53 12.04 -30.65 1.47
C ILE A 53 13.20 -29.70 1.74
N ASP A 54 13.46 -28.81 0.79
CA ASP A 54 14.32 -27.66 0.98
C ASP A 54 13.48 -26.42 1.31
N ILE A 55 13.98 -25.54 2.15
CA ILE A 55 13.26 -24.31 2.55
C ILE A 55 14.08 -23.13 2.04
N ASP A 56 13.57 -22.47 1.00
CA ASP A 56 14.19 -21.30 0.41
C ASP A 56 13.61 -20.03 1.04
N ILE A 57 14.38 -19.37 1.89
CA ILE A 57 13.99 -18.13 2.57
C ILE A 57 14.73 -16.97 1.92
N GLU A 58 14.06 -16.28 1.02
CA GLU A 58 14.66 -15.19 0.22
C GLU A 58 15.27 -14.07 1.08
N ASN A 59 14.67 -13.81 2.24
CA ASN A 59 15.04 -12.74 3.16
C ASN A 59 15.36 -13.27 4.56
N GLU A 60 16.19 -14.32 4.61
CA GLU A 60 16.56 -15.05 5.83
C GLU A 60 17.04 -14.15 6.98
N ALA A 61 17.74 -13.05 6.69
CA ALA A 61 18.21 -12.09 7.69
C ALA A 61 17.08 -11.53 8.59
N LEU A 62 15.84 -11.45 8.10
CA LEU A 62 14.70 -10.97 8.88
C LEU A 62 14.22 -11.95 9.95
N LEU A 63 14.71 -13.20 9.96
CA LEU A 63 14.45 -14.14 11.05
C LEU A 63 15.05 -13.66 12.38
N GLU A 64 16.19 -12.94 12.33
CA GLU A 64 16.82 -12.39 13.52
C GLU A 64 15.99 -11.29 14.19
N ASP A 65 15.13 -10.62 13.41
CA ASP A 65 14.26 -9.56 13.90
C ASP A 65 13.07 -10.09 14.69
N ILE A 66 12.76 -11.40 14.60
CA ILE A 66 11.64 -12.00 15.32
C ILE A 66 11.82 -11.75 16.83
N PRO A 67 10.85 -11.13 17.52
CA PRO A 67 11.00 -10.82 18.94
C PRO A 67 11.23 -12.08 19.78
N LYS A 68 12.39 -12.13 20.43
CA LYS A 68 12.84 -13.28 21.25
C LYS A 68 12.05 -13.42 22.56
N THR A 69 11.46 -12.33 23.03
CA THR A 69 10.66 -12.27 24.26
C THR A 69 9.37 -11.48 24.03
N GLY A 70 8.42 -11.62 24.95
CA GLY A 70 7.10 -11.03 24.83
C GLY A 70 6.18 -11.80 23.88
N PRO A 71 4.87 -11.50 23.93
CA PRO A 71 3.88 -12.21 23.13
C PRO A 71 4.04 -11.89 21.64
N VAL A 72 4.15 -12.95 20.84
CA VAL A 72 4.32 -12.85 19.38
C VAL A 72 3.27 -13.71 18.69
N LEU A 73 2.62 -13.12 17.69
CA LEU A 73 1.81 -13.86 16.73
C LEU A 73 2.56 -13.99 15.42
N ILE A 74 2.64 -15.21 14.91
CA ILE A 74 3.11 -15.48 13.55
C ILE A 74 1.87 -15.78 12.73
N VAL A 75 1.67 -15.02 11.66
CA VAL A 75 0.54 -15.25 10.75
C VAL A 75 1.07 -15.58 9.36
N ALA A 76 0.39 -16.50 8.68
CA ALA A 76 0.76 -16.89 7.34
C ALA A 76 -0.45 -17.19 6.47
N ASN A 77 -0.28 -17.04 5.15
CA ASN A 77 -1.18 -17.66 4.18
C ASN A 77 -0.99 -19.18 4.17
N HIS A 78 -1.96 -19.92 3.63
CA HIS A 78 -2.02 -21.39 3.78
C HIS A 78 -2.17 -22.16 2.45
N PRO A 79 -1.28 -22.01 1.44
CA PRO A 79 -1.46 -22.64 0.12
C PRO A 79 -1.31 -24.16 0.09
N LEU A 80 -0.48 -24.76 0.96
CA LEU A 80 -0.06 -26.16 0.83
C LEU A 80 -0.65 -27.08 1.91
N GLY A 81 -1.09 -26.55 3.05
CA GLY A 81 -1.61 -27.33 4.16
C GLY A 81 -0.52 -27.70 5.17
N GLY A 82 -0.32 -28.99 5.43
CA GLY A 82 0.59 -29.44 6.49
C GLY A 82 2.06 -29.03 6.31
N LEU A 83 2.54 -29.00 5.06
CA LEU A 83 3.94 -28.76 4.73
C LEU A 83 4.46 -27.42 5.26
N GLU A 84 3.71 -26.34 5.04
CA GLU A 84 4.14 -25.00 5.43
C GLU A 84 4.06 -24.77 6.94
N GLY A 85 3.08 -25.38 7.61
CA GLY A 85 3.02 -25.37 9.08
C GLY A 85 4.26 -26.04 9.69
N MET A 86 4.69 -27.16 9.12
CA MET A 86 5.92 -27.86 9.55
C MET A 86 7.18 -27.04 9.27
N ALA A 87 7.29 -26.46 8.07
CA ALA A 87 8.43 -25.66 7.66
C ALA A 87 8.59 -24.38 8.52
N ILE A 88 7.50 -23.62 8.69
CA ILE A 88 7.51 -22.40 9.51
C ILE A 88 7.83 -22.75 10.96
N ALA A 89 7.25 -23.83 11.50
CA ALA A 89 7.54 -24.26 12.87
C ALA A 89 9.00 -24.70 13.06
N ARG A 90 9.61 -25.40 12.08
CA ARG A 90 11.04 -25.75 12.11
C ARG A 90 11.92 -24.50 12.14
N VAL A 91 11.64 -23.54 11.26
CA VAL A 91 12.44 -22.32 11.11
C VAL A 91 12.31 -21.43 12.34
N ILE A 92 11.08 -21.08 12.72
CA ILE A 92 10.82 -20.14 13.81
C ILE A 92 11.09 -20.78 15.18
N GLY A 93 10.88 -22.08 15.34
CA GLY A 93 11.16 -22.81 16.58
C GLY A 93 12.62 -22.71 17.05
N ARG A 94 13.57 -22.43 16.13
CA ARG A 94 14.98 -22.15 16.47
C ARG A 94 15.17 -20.81 17.19
N TYR A 95 14.31 -19.82 16.90
CA TYR A 95 14.36 -18.48 17.50
C TYR A 95 13.38 -18.32 18.67
N ARG A 96 12.28 -19.08 18.63
CA ARG A 96 11.23 -19.15 19.66
C ARG A 96 10.95 -20.60 20.01
N PRO A 97 11.76 -21.23 20.89
CA PRO A 97 11.57 -22.63 21.29
C PRO A 97 10.23 -22.89 22.00
N ASP A 98 9.59 -21.83 22.49
CA ASP A 98 8.27 -21.83 23.10
C ASP A 98 7.12 -21.76 22.09
N LEU A 99 7.40 -21.67 20.77
CA LEU A 99 6.39 -21.61 19.71
C LEU A 99 5.33 -22.70 19.88
N GLN A 100 4.06 -22.32 19.77
CA GLN A 100 2.93 -23.23 19.61
C GLN A 100 2.17 -22.95 18.31
N VAL A 101 1.65 -23.99 17.65
CA VAL A 101 0.93 -23.87 16.38
C VAL A 101 -0.56 -24.15 16.59
N LEU A 102 -1.41 -23.18 16.27
CA LEU A 102 -2.86 -23.37 16.24
C LEU A 102 -3.24 -24.19 15.00
N THR A 103 -3.72 -25.41 15.21
CA THR A 103 -3.95 -26.36 14.12
C THR A 103 -5.19 -27.22 14.35
N ASN A 104 -5.51 -28.09 13.40
CA ASN A 104 -6.63 -29.02 13.53
C ASN A 104 -6.33 -30.10 14.61
N GLU A 105 -7.33 -30.43 15.42
CA GLU A 105 -7.24 -31.51 16.42
C GLU A 105 -6.73 -32.85 15.84
N LEU A 106 -7.01 -33.15 14.56
CA LEU A 106 -6.49 -34.36 13.91
C LEU A 106 -4.97 -34.45 13.89
N LEU A 107 -4.26 -33.30 13.84
CA LEU A 107 -2.80 -33.28 13.83
C LEU A 107 -2.21 -33.49 15.23
N CYS A 108 -2.97 -33.22 16.29
CA CYS A 108 -2.59 -33.54 17.67
C CYS A 108 -2.57 -35.06 17.94
N LEU A 109 -3.07 -35.89 17.02
CA LEU A 109 -2.97 -37.36 17.11
C LEU A 109 -1.56 -37.87 16.83
N ILE A 110 -0.66 -37.04 16.30
CA ILE A 110 0.75 -37.37 16.10
C ILE A 110 1.48 -37.10 17.43
N PRO A 111 1.89 -38.13 18.19
CA PRO A 111 2.40 -37.95 19.55
C PRO A 111 3.60 -37.01 19.64
N GLU A 112 4.50 -37.08 18.67
CA GLU A 112 5.71 -36.26 18.63
C GLU A 112 5.41 -34.77 18.38
N LEU A 113 4.28 -34.44 17.74
CA LEU A 113 3.88 -33.06 17.47
C LEU A 113 2.85 -32.51 18.47
N ALA A 114 2.23 -33.37 19.28
CA ALA A 114 1.20 -32.96 20.24
C ALA A 114 1.64 -31.83 21.20
N PRO A 115 2.89 -31.77 21.71
CA PRO A 115 3.33 -30.67 22.58
C PRO A 115 3.43 -29.31 21.87
N LEU A 116 3.68 -29.32 20.55
CA LEU A 116 3.81 -28.13 19.72
C LEU A 116 2.45 -27.57 19.30
N PHE A 117 1.40 -28.40 19.30
CA PHE A 117 0.12 -28.07 18.69
C PHE A 117 -0.96 -27.71 19.69
N ILE A 118 -1.70 -26.65 19.38
CA ILE A 118 -2.95 -26.30 20.03
C ILE A 118 -4.08 -26.70 19.09
N GLY A 119 -4.79 -27.78 19.44
CA GLY A 119 -5.88 -28.32 18.63
C GLY A 119 -7.15 -27.47 18.69
N VAL A 120 -7.70 -27.16 17.52
CA VAL A 120 -9.04 -26.59 17.33
C VAL A 120 -9.79 -27.32 16.23
N ASN A 121 -11.10 -27.44 16.38
CA ASN A 121 -12.01 -27.94 15.36
C ASN A 121 -12.33 -26.85 14.33
N VAL A 122 -11.65 -26.92 13.19
CA VAL A 122 -11.83 -25.99 12.05
C VAL A 122 -12.81 -26.53 11.00
N LEU A 123 -13.34 -27.75 11.20
CA LEU A 123 -14.14 -28.48 10.20
C LEU A 123 -15.64 -28.55 10.52
N SER A 124 -16.09 -28.05 11.67
CA SER A 124 -17.50 -28.04 12.09
C SER A 124 -18.13 -26.65 11.95
N SER A 125 -19.41 -26.62 11.58
CA SER A 125 -20.23 -25.41 11.47
C SER A 125 -20.62 -24.79 12.83
N ASP A 126 -20.48 -25.55 13.93
CA ASP A 126 -20.68 -25.13 15.33
C ASP A 126 -19.35 -24.93 16.07
N ALA A 127 -18.48 -24.11 15.50
CA ALA A 127 -17.11 -23.88 15.97
C ALA A 127 -17.00 -23.21 17.36
N ALA A 128 -18.09 -22.70 17.95
CA ALA A 128 -18.04 -21.91 19.18
C ALA A 128 -17.94 -22.75 20.48
N ALA A 129 -18.63 -23.90 20.55
CA ALA A 129 -18.65 -24.72 21.77
C ALA A 129 -17.48 -25.72 21.83
N GLY A 130 -17.05 -26.27 20.69
CA GLY A 130 -15.97 -27.26 20.62
C GLY A 130 -14.55 -26.69 20.78
N ASN A 131 -14.34 -25.41 20.44
CA ASN A 131 -13.00 -24.81 20.39
C ASN A 131 -12.55 -24.11 21.67
N VAL A 132 -13.40 -24.12 22.72
CA VAL A 132 -13.14 -23.38 23.97
C VAL A 132 -11.81 -23.80 24.60
N GLY A 133 -11.49 -25.10 24.58
CA GLY A 133 -10.26 -25.65 25.15
C GLY A 133 -9.01 -25.13 24.45
N GLY A 134 -8.91 -25.27 23.13
CA GLY A 134 -7.77 -24.81 22.33
C GLY A 134 -7.59 -23.29 22.42
N ILE A 135 -8.68 -22.52 22.30
CA ILE A 135 -8.63 -21.06 22.42
C ILE A 135 -8.16 -20.62 23.81
N LYS A 136 -8.58 -21.31 24.88
CA LYS A 136 -8.08 -21.06 26.25
C LYS A 136 -6.57 -21.32 26.38
N GLN A 137 -6.03 -22.33 25.69
CA GLN A 137 -4.59 -22.59 25.67
C GLN A 137 -3.83 -21.48 24.95
N VAL A 138 -4.30 -21.02 23.78
CA VAL A 138 -3.73 -19.85 23.07
C VAL A 138 -3.68 -18.64 24.00
N HIS A 139 -4.79 -18.35 24.67
CA HIS A 139 -4.89 -17.25 25.62
C HIS A 139 -3.90 -17.37 26.79
N LYS A 140 -3.70 -18.58 27.32
CA LYS A 140 -2.74 -18.83 28.41
C LYS A 140 -1.30 -18.66 27.92
N HIS A 141 -0.99 -19.19 26.75
CA HIS A 141 0.36 -19.16 26.18
C HIS A 141 0.80 -17.73 25.86
N LEU A 142 -0.03 -16.95 25.15
CA LEU A 142 0.26 -15.54 24.86
C LEU A 142 0.33 -14.68 26.13
N LYS A 143 -0.47 -14.98 27.16
CA LYS A 143 -0.37 -14.26 28.45
C LYS A 143 0.98 -14.47 29.13
N ASN A 144 1.63 -15.60 28.86
CA ASN A 144 2.94 -15.96 29.40
C ASN A 144 4.06 -15.66 28.39
N ASP A 145 3.90 -14.58 27.62
CA ASP A 145 4.87 -14.09 26.63
C ASP A 145 5.18 -15.09 25.50
N GLY A 146 4.29 -16.05 25.26
CA GLY A 146 4.46 -17.12 24.29
C GLY A 146 4.37 -16.69 22.82
N ALA A 147 4.89 -17.53 21.91
CA ALA A 147 4.76 -17.36 20.46
C ALA A 147 3.69 -18.30 19.89
N VAL A 148 2.76 -17.77 19.09
CA VAL A 148 1.73 -18.59 18.43
C VAL A 148 1.76 -18.40 16.92
N LEU A 149 1.96 -19.50 16.19
CA LEU A 149 1.71 -19.58 14.75
C LEU A 149 0.24 -19.90 14.49
N LEU A 150 -0.42 -19.13 13.64
CA LEU A 150 -1.76 -19.44 13.17
C LEU A 150 -1.98 -19.04 11.71
N PHE A 151 -2.83 -19.80 11.02
CA PHE A 151 -3.28 -19.51 9.66
C PHE A 151 -4.68 -18.90 9.74
N PRO A 152 -4.84 -17.57 9.65
CA PRO A 152 -6.11 -16.93 10.02
C PRO A 152 -7.29 -17.32 9.13
N ALA A 153 -7.04 -17.81 7.91
CA ALA A 153 -8.06 -18.36 7.03
C ALA A 153 -8.72 -19.64 7.59
N GLY A 154 -8.04 -20.38 8.47
CA GLY A 154 -8.50 -21.66 9.04
C GLY A 154 -8.53 -22.82 8.04
N MET A 155 -8.20 -22.57 6.78
CA MET A 155 -8.27 -23.57 5.74
C MET A 155 -7.29 -23.23 4.63
N VAL A 156 -6.88 -24.26 3.90
CA VAL A 156 -5.97 -24.12 2.77
C VAL A 156 -6.54 -23.22 1.67
N SER A 157 -5.65 -22.48 1.01
CA SER A 157 -6.00 -21.59 -0.09
C SER A 157 -6.85 -22.31 -1.14
N ALA A 158 -7.82 -21.59 -1.70
CA ALA A 158 -8.79 -22.10 -2.64
C ALA A 158 -8.74 -21.28 -3.93
N TYR A 159 -9.25 -21.86 -5.01
CA TYR A 159 -9.51 -21.08 -6.21
C TYR A 159 -10.69 -20.14 -5.96
N GLU A 160 -10.45 -18.84 -6.07
CA GLU A 160 -11.46 -17.80 -5.89
C GLU A 160 -11.91 -17.29 -7.25
N PHE A 161 -13.16 -17.57 -7.61
CA PHE A 161 -13.70 -17.28 -8.95
C PHE A 161 -13.77 -15.78 -9.25
N SER A 162 -14.11 -14.96 -8.25
CA SER A 162 -14.20 -13.51 -8.40
C SER A 162 -12.87 -12.87 -8.81
N HIS A 163 -11.77 -13.40 -8.29
CA HIS A 163 -10.41 -12.90 -8.51
C HIS A 163 -9.61 -13.73 -9.52
N ARG A 164 -10.17 -14.87 -9.98
CA ARG A 164 -9.53 -15.84 -10.90
C ARG A 164 -8.11 -16.25 -10.45
N ARG A 165 -7.92 -16.43 -9.15
CA ARG A 165 -6.62 -16.80 -8.57
C ARG A 165 -6.77 -17.72 -7.36
N ILE A 166 -5.69 -18.41 -7.02
CA ILE A 166 -5.60 -19.18 -5.77
C ILE A 166 -5.23 -18.19 -4.67
N GLN A 167 -6.04 -18.14 -3.62
CA GLN A 167 -5.78 -17.29 -2.45
C GLN A 167 -6.47 -17.86 -1.22
N ASP A 168 -6.10 -17.35 -0.07
CA ASP A 168 -6.83 -17.60 1.17
C ASP A 168 -8.25 -17.02 1.11
N LYS A 169 -9.17 -17.69 1.80
CA LYS A 169 -10.48 -17.10 2.13
C LYS A 169 -10.30 -15.93 3.10
N GLN A 170 -11.41 -15.30 3.48
CA GLN A 170 -11.40 -14.25 4.49
C GLN A 170 -10.72 -14.73 5.78
N TRP A 171 -9.75 -13.96 6.23
CA TRP A 171 -9.04 -14.19 7.49
C TRP A 171 -9.96 -13.89 8.69
N ASN A 172 -9.97 -14.80 9.67
CA ASN A 172 -10.80 -14.69 10.86
C ASN A 172 -10.28 -13.61 11.83
N ARG A 173 -11.21 -12.84 12.42
CA ARG A 173 -10.92 -11.77 13.40
C ARG A 173 -10.10 -12.19 14.63
N LEU A 174 -9.97 -13.50 14.91
CA LEU A 174 -9.24 -14.05 16.05
C LEU A 174 -7.81 -13.50 16.12
N ALA A 175 -7.10 -13.41 15.00
CA ALA A 175 -5.73 -12.89 14.97
C ALA A 175 -5.67 -11.47 15.57
N GLY A 176 -6.52 -10.56 15.08
CA GLY A 176 -6.63 -9.21 15.61
C GLY A 176 -7.13 -9.16 17.05
N GLN A 177 -8.02 -10.08 17.48
CA GLN A 177 -8.48 -10.14 18.87
C GLN A 177 -7.34 -10.49 19.83
N LEU A 178 -6.51 -11.46 19.46
CA LEU A 178 -5.35 -11.88 20.24
C LEU A 178 -4.29 -10.78 20.28
N LEU A 179 -3.95 -10.17 19.14
CA LEU A 179 -3.01 -9.04 19.08
C LEU A 179 -3.40 -7.92 20.04
N LYS A 180 -4.67 -7.50 19.99
CA LYS A 180 -5.16 -6.39 20.79
C LYS A 180 -5.24 -6.73 22.27
N ARG A 181 -5.62 -7.97 22.62
CA ARG A 181 -5.78 -8.39 24.01
C ARG A 181 -4.44 -8.55 24.74
N TYR A 182 -3.43 -9.05 24.06
CA TYR A 182 -2.11 -9.33 24.64
C TYR A 182 -1.07 -8.30 24.29
N GLU A 183 -1.45 -7.27 23.55
CA GLU A 183 -0.52 -6.27 23.01
C GLU A 183 0.67 -6.95 22.31
N ALA A 184 0.36 -8.02 21.56
CA ALA A 184 1.35 -8.85 20.91
C ALA A 184 1.90 -8.15 19.66
N SER A 185 3.18 -8.39 19.38
CA SER A 185 3.74 -8.09 18.06
C SER A 185 3.32 -9.17 17.05
N CYS A 186 3.41 -8.86 15.76
CA CYS A 186 3.05 -9.81 14.71
C CYS A 186 4.16 -9.97 13.67
N THR A 187 4.54 -11.19 13.34
CA THR A 187 5.46 -11.49 12.23
C THR A 187 4.66 -12.14 11.10
N PRO A 188 4.39 -11.42 9.99
CA PRO A 188 3.76 -12.02 8.83
C PRO A 188 4.75 -12.90 8.06
N VAL A 189 4.30 -14.03 7.55
CA VAL A 189 5.08 -14.96 6.73
C VAL A 189 4.28 -15.28 5.49
N TYR A 190 4.87 -15.07 4.32
CA TYR A 190 4.28 -15.50 3.07
C TYR A 190 4.89 -16.83 2.62
N VAL A 191 4.00 -17.75 2.27
CA VAL A 191 4.34 -19.05 1.72
C VAL A 191 3.98 -19.06 0.24
N GLY A 192 4.95 -19.38 -0.61
CA GLY A 192 4.71 -19.58 -2.03
C GLY A 192 4.35 -21.03 -2.36
N GLY A 193 3.96 -21.25 -3.62
CA GLY A 193 3.64 -22.58 -4.14
C GLY A 193 2.14 -22.85 -4.25
N ARG A 194 1.82 -24.05 -4.75
CA ARG A 194 0.44 -24.50 -4.98
C ARG A 194 0.32 -26.01 -4.90
N ASN A 195 -0.90 -26.48 -4.61
CA ASN A 195 -1.29 -27.87 -4.74
C ASN A 195 -1.63 -28.22 -6.19
N SER A 196 -1.89 -29.50 -6.47
CA SER A 196 -2.18 -29.99 -7.82
C SER A 196 -3.52 -29.46 -8.39
N GLY A 197 -3.67 -29.48 -9.72
CA GLY A 197 -4.93 -29.07 -10.36
C GLY A 197 -6.14 -29.89 -9.90
N TYR A 198 -5.98 -31.21 -9.72
CA TYR A 198 -7.05 -32.08 -9.24
C TYR A 198 -7.46 -31.78 -7.79
N PHE A 199 -6.56 -31.26 -6.95
CA PHE A 199 -6.88 -30.85 -5.59
C PHE A 199 -7.83 -29.65 -5.59
N TYR A 200 -7.57 -28.67 -6.45
CA TYR A 200 -8.47 -27.53 -6.61
C TYR A 200 -9.79 -27.95 -7.27
N GLY A 201 -9.76 -28.83 -8.26
CA GLY A 201 -10.95 -29.42 -8.87
C GLY A 201 -11.84 -30.15 -7.84
N ALA A 202 -11.25 -30.97 -6.97
CA ALA A 202 -11.97 -31.62 -5.88
C ALA A 202 -12.57 -30.62 -4.88
N GLY A 203 -11.90 -29.49 -4.63
CA GLY A 203 -12.40 -28.41 -3.77
C GLY A 203 -13.59 -27.66 -4.36
N VAL A 204 -13.68 -27.55 -5.69
CA VAL A 204 -14.87 -27.02 -6.39
C VAL A 204 -16.06 -27.96 -6.22
N ILE A 205 -15.82 -29.28 -6.23
CA ILE A 205 -16.87 -30.28 -6.00
C ILE A 205 -17.35 -30.25 -4.55
N HIS A 206 -16.43 -30.38 -3.58
CA HIS A 206 -16.79 -30.32 -2.16
C HIS A 206 -15.59 -30.00 -1.24
N PRO A 207 -15.70 -29.09 -0.25
CA PRO A 207 -14.61 -28.73 0.65
C PRO A 207 -13.96 -29.91 1.39
N ARG A 208 -14.76 -30.91 1.82
CA ARG A 208 -14.23 -32.11 2.52
C ARG A 208 -13.39 -33.00 1.62
N LEU A 209 -13.70 -33.11 0.32
CA LEU A 209 -12.90 -33.91 -0.63
C LEU A 209 -11.49 -33.32 -0.74
N ARG A 210 -11.39 -32.00 -0.82
CA ARG A 210 -10.10 -31.31 -0.79
C ARG A 210 -9.33 -31.60 0.50
N THR A 211 -9.97 -31.52 1.67
CA THR A 211 -9.31 -31.83 2.96
C THR A 211 -8.79 -33.27 3.01
N ILE A 212 -9.57 -34.23 2.53
CA ILE A 212 -9.19 -35.65 2.47
C ILE A 212 -7.96 -35.88 1.57
N LEU A 213 -7.74 -35.04 0.56
CA LEU A 213 -6.61 -35.12 -0.37
C LEU A 213 -5.33 -34.44 0.13
N LEU A 214 -5.34 -33.77 1.30
CA LEU A 214 -4.16 -33.07 1.83
C LEU A 214 -2.97 -34.01 2.10
N PRO A 215 -3.12 -35.22 2.69
CA PRO A 215 -1.99 -36.12 2.87
C PRO A 215 -1.35 -36.52 1.54
N ARG A 216 -2.16 -36.66 0.48
CA ARG A 216 -1.67 -36.92 -0.87
C ARG A 216 -0.87 -35.75 -1.44
N GLN A 217 -1.26 -34.51 -1.13
CA GLN A 217 -0.48 -33.35 -1.51
C GLN A 217 0.85 -33.31 -0.75
N LEU A 218 0.87 -33.57 0.55
CA LEU A 218 2.13 -33.63 1.29
C LEU A 218 3.06 -34.71 0.72
N ALA A 219 2.54 -35.92 0.47
CA ALA A 219 3.32 -37.02 -0.09
C ALA A 219 3.85 -36.76 -1.52
N ASN A 220 3.17 -35.91 -2.31
CA ASN A 220 3.61 -35.59 -3.68
C ASN A 220 4.67 -34.49 -3.76
N LYS A 221 5.01 -33.86 -2.63
CA LYS A 221 6.03 -32.80 -2.54
C LYS A 221 7.42 -33.34 -2.22
N GLN A 222 7.70 -34.61 -2.49
CA GLN A 222 9.05 -35.15 -2.30
C GLN A 222 10.06 -34.39 -3.17
N GLY A 223 11.17 -33.94 -2.58
CA GLY A 223 12.19 -33.15 -3.29
C GLY A 223 11.78 -31.71 -3.62
N TYR A 224 10.73 -31.17 -2.99
CA TYR A 224 10.21 -29.84 -3.28
C TYR A 224 10.91 -28.75 -2.48
N THR A 225 11.34 -27.68 -3.16
CA THR A 225 11.80 -26.44 -2.51
C THR A 225 10.60 -25.55 -2.17
N LEU A 226 10.42 -25.25 -0.89
CA LEU A 226 9.36 -24.40 -0.37
C LEU A 226 9.84 -22.95 -0.28
N PRO A 227 9.35 -22.04 -1.13
CA PRO A 227 9.66 -20.63 -1.02
C PRO A 227 8.91 -19.99 0.16
N LEU A 228 9.65 -19.33 1.05
CA LEU A 228 9.15 -18.55 2.17
C LEU A 228 9.69 -17.12 2.11
N LYS A 229 8.85 -16.16 2.50
CA LYS A 229 9.27 -14.78 2.75
C LYS A 229 8.82 -14.35 4.13
N ILE A 230 9.75 -13.84 4.93
CA ILE A 230 9.51 -13.36 6.28
C ILE A 230 9.27 -11.85 6.23
N GLY A 231 8.16 -11.36 6.76
CA GLY A 231 7.91 -9.93 6.85
C GLY A 231 8.49 -9.32 8.12
N ARG A 232 8.86 -8.04 8.06
CA ARG A 232 9.34 -7.29 9.22
C ARG A 232 8.29 -7.32 10.35
N PRO A 233 8.69 -7.64 11.60
CA PRO A 233 7.78 -7.64 12.73
C PRO A 233 6.99 -6.32 12.85
N ILE A 234 5.69 -6.47 13.12
CA ILE A 234 4.75 -5.39 13.31
C ILE A 234 4.63 -5.16 14.82
N PRO A 235 5.15 -4.03 15.34
CA PRO A 235 5.14 -3.79 16.78
C PRO A 235 3.71 -3.54 17.27
N ALA A 236 3.43 -3.94 18.50
CA ALA A 236 2.10 -3.77 19.11
C ALA A 236 1.62 -2.32 19.09
N GLN A 237 2.52 -1.35 19.26
CA GLN A 237 2.22 0.08 19.21
C GLN A 237 1.62 0.54 17.88
N GLU A 238 2.02 -0.10 16.78
CA GLU A 238 1.45 0.14 15.45
C GLU A 238 0.06 -0.45 15.33
N LEU A 239 -0.11 -1.70 15.77
CA LEU A 239 -1.38 -2.41 15.70
C LEU A 239 -2.44 -1.81 16.63
N ARG A 240 -2.03 -1.16 17.72
CA ARG A 240 -2.93 -0.40 18.63
C ARG A 240 -3.62 0.78 17.95
N LEU A 241 -3.05 1.32 16.86
CA LEU A 241 -3.69 2.38 16.09
C LEU A 241 -4.97 1.92 15.40
N LEU A 242 -5.10 0.61 15.17
CA LEU A 242 -6.32 -0.02 14.64
C LEU A 242 -7.27 -0.35 15.80
N LYS A 243 -8.48 0.17 15.73
CA LYS A 243 -9.53 0.03 16.75
C LYS A 243 -10.25 -1.32 16.62
N SER A 244 -10.51 -1.80 15.42
CA SER A 244 -11.23 -3.06 15.19
C SER A 244 -10.27 -4.26 15.10
N PRO A 245 -10.57 -5.38 15.79
CA PRO A 245 -9.89 -6.64 15.56
C PRO A 245 -9.98 -7.14 14.10
N ILE A 246 -11.07 -6.80 13.40
CA ILE A 246 -11.25 -7.15 11.99
C ILE A 246 -10.27 -6.34 11.13
N ALA A 247 -10.19 -5.03 11.35
CA ALA A 247 -9.25 -4.15 10.66
C ALA A 247 -7.79 -4.56 10.92
N ALA A 248 -7.45 -4.90 12.16
CA ALA A 248 -6.13 -5.43 12.51
C ALA A 248 -5.81 -6.73 11.74
N THR A 249 -6.75 -7.67 11.67
CA THR A 249 -6.56 -8.92 10.92
C THR A 249 -6.37 -8.67 9.43
N GLN A 250 -7.13 -7.75 8.84
CA GLN A 250 -7.01 -7.41 7.42
C GLN A 250 -5.73 -6.63 7.10
N TYR A 251 -5.28 -5.77 8.03
CA TYR A 251 -3.96 -5.13 7.95
C TYR A 251 -2.87 -6.19 7.86
N LEU A 252 -2.91 -7.22 8.71
CA LEU A 252 -1.97 -8.33 8.65
C LEU A 252 -2.04 -9.08 7.32
N ARG A 253 -3.25 -9.30 6.80
CA ARG A 253 -3.44 -9.96 5.51
C ARG A 253 -2.79 -9.17 4.37
N VAL A 254 -3.03 -7.86 4.30
CA VAL A 254 -2.40 -6.99 3.30
C VAL A 254 -0.87 -7.04 3.44
N ALA A 255 -0.36 -6.92 4.67
CA ALA A 255 1.08 -6.98 4.93
C ALA A 255 1.69 -8.34 4.54
N THR A 256 0.94 -9.44 4.66
CA THR A 256 1.39 -10.80 4.28
C THR A 256 1.34 -10.98 2.76
N ASP A 257 0.23 -10.61 2.12
CA ASP A 257 0.04 -10.72 0.68
C ASP A 257 1.05 -9.86 -0.09
N ALA A 258 1.45 -8.71 0.48
CA ALA A 258 2.41 -7.81 -0.16
C ALA A 258 3.84 -8.38 -0.24
N LEU A 259 4.20 -9.32 0.64
CA LEU A 259 5.49 -10.01 0.55
C LEU A 259 5.63 -10.77 -0.79
N ALA A 260 4.52 -11.19 -1.39
CA ALA A 260 4.52 -11.87 -2.68
C ALA A 260 4.86 -10.94 -3.86
N GLU A 261 4.62 -9.62 -3.72
CA GLU A 261 4.73 -8.65 -4.83
C GLU A 261 6.01 -7.79 -4.79
N ALA A 262 6.82 -7.92 -3.73
CA ALA A 262 7.97 -7.05 -3.48
C ALA A 262 9.08 -7.05 -4.55
N ASP A 263 9.09 -8.02 -5.49
CA ASP A 263 10.18 -8.21 -6.47
C ASP A 263 9.97 -7.55 -7.84
N LYS A 264 8.92 -6.76 -8.03
CA LYS A 264 8.80 -5.98 -9.27
C LYS A 264 9.61 -4.70 -9.16
N SER A 265 10.93 -4.79 -9.32
CA SER A 265 11.74 -3.62 -9.62
C SER A 265 11.22 -3.02 -10.93
N VAL A 266 10.59 -1.85 -10.86
CA VAL A 266 10.39 -1.03 -12.06
C VAL A 266 11.79 -0.61 -12.49
N GLU A 267 12.19 -0.96 -13.72
CA GLU A 267 13.48 -0.55 -14.28
C GLU A 267 13.57 0.98 -14.17
N ALA A 268 14.70 1.47 -13.63
CA ALA A 268 14.94 2.90 -13.55
C ALA A 268 14.96 3.48 -14.97
N ILE A 269 14.11 4.46 -15.24
CA ILE A 269 14.00 5.08 -16.56
C ILE A 269 15.28 5.90 -16.81
N SER A 270 15.95 5.64 -17.93
CA SER A 270 17.17 6.36 -18.35
C SER A 270 16.96 7.87 -18.44
N LEU A 271 17.92 8.65 -17.91
CA LEU A 271 17.98 10.11 -18.04
C LEU A 271 18.70 10.56 -19.34
N GLU A 272 19.07 9.62 -20.22
CA GLU A 272 19.77 9.93 -21.48
C GLU A 272 19.03 11.01 -22.29
N GLY A 273 19.79 12.02 -22.70
CA GLY A 273 19.31 13.16 -23.50
C GLY A 273 18.86 14.38 -22.69
N ILE A 274 18.48 14.24 -21.40
CA ILE A 274 18.08 15.38 -20.57
C ILE A 274 19.30 16.15 -20.05
N GLU A 275 20.34 15.44 -19.58
CA GLU A 275 21.55 16.06 -19.01
C GLU A 275 22.24 17.03 -19.98
N GLN A 276 22.20 16.73 -21.28
CA GLN A 276 22.76 17.60 -22.31
C GLN A 276 21.95 18.90 -22.51
N LEU A 277 20.64 18.87 -22.29
CA LEU A 277 19.79 20.05 -22.41
C LEU A 277 19.88 20.93 -21.16
N ASP A 278 19.88 20.34 -19.97
CA ASP A 278 20.07 21.05 -18.70
C ASP A 278 21.37 21.87 -18.70
N GLN A 279 22.44 21.33 -19.28
CA GLN A 279 23.72 22.03 -19.46
C GLN A 279 23.72 23.09 -20.58
N LYS A 280 22.87 22.95 -21.60
CA LYS A 280 22.88 23.81 -22.80
C LYS A 280 22.15 25.14 -22.59
N TYR A 281 21.16 25.19 -21.71
CA TYR A 281 20.49 26.42 -21.33
C TYR A 281 21.26 27.12 -20.21
N GLY A 282 22.40 27.73 -20.57
CA GLY A 282 23.29 28.41 -19.63
C GLY A 282 22.58 29.46 -18.76
N SER A 283 22.99 29.56 -17.50
CA SER A 283 22.36 30.38 -16.45
C SER A 283 22.13 31.86 -16.82
N SER A 284 22.96 32.44 -17.69
CA SER A 284 22.97 33.89 -17.94
C SER A 284 21.75 34.43 -18.71
N GLU A 285 21.14 33.67 -19.64
CA GLU A 285 19.93 34.13 -20.35
C GLU A 285 18.69 34.05 -19.47
N VAL A 286 18.62 33.01 -18.65
CA VAL A 286 17.53 32.77 -17.69
C VAL A 286 17.57 33.81 -16.58
N GLU A 287 18.76 34.11 -16.06
CA GLU A 287 18.98 35.17 -15.07
C GLU A 287 18.44 36.53 -15.55
N LYS A 288 18.84 36.95 -16.77
CA LYS A 288 18.33 38.21 -17.35
C LYS A 288 16.82 38.21 -17.55
N ALA A 289 16.24 37.06 -17.90
CA ALA A 289 14.80 36.93 -18.02
C ALA A 289 14.10 37.06 -16.65
N VAL A 290 14.70 36.52 -15.58
CA VAL A 290 14.19 36.63 -14.21
C VAL A 290 14.24 38.08 -13.72
N ASP A 291 15.31 38.83 -14.03
CA ASP A 291 15.41 40.26 -13.71
C ASP A 291 14.28 41.08 -14.35
N GLY A 292 13.86 40.69 -15.57
CA GLY A 292 12.71 41.28 -16.28
C GLY A 292 11.33 40.95 -15.69
N LEU A 293 11.27 40.16 -14.62
CA LEU A 293 10.05 39.74 -13.91
C LEU A 293 9.97 40.29 -12.47
N ALA A 294 10.70 41.37 -12.16
CA ALA A 294 10.69 41.98 -10.83
C ALA A 294 9.28 42.34 -10.32
N ASP A 295 8.39 42.79 -11.22
CA ASP A 295 6.98 43.10 -10.92
C ASP A 295 6.11 41.85 -10.68
N CYS A 296 6.56 40.69 -11.17
CA CYS A 296 5.91 39.39 -10.97
C CYS A 296 6.40 38.66 -9.71
N ARG A 297 7.33 39.25 -8.94
CA ARG A 297 7.83 38.66 -7.70
C ARG A 297 6.77 38.70 -6.60
N LEU A 298 6.52 37.55 -5.98
CA LEU A 298 5.52 37.38 -4.93
C LEU A 298 6.13 37.25 -3.54
N VAL A 299 7.26 36.56 -3.42
CA VAL A 299 7.94 36.34 -2.14
C VAL A 299 9.43 36.51 -2.34
N GLU A 300 10.05 37.26 -1.43
CA GLU A 300 11.50 37.39 -1.33
C GLU A 300 11.99 36.62 -0.09
N HIS A 301 13.05 35.83 -0.28
CA HIS A 301 13.72 35.07 0.77
C HIS A 301 15.24 35.10 0.54
N GLU A 302 16.03 34.80 1.58
CA GLU A 302 17.50 34.92 1.53
C GLU A 302 18.11 34.07 0.40
N GLU A 303 17.73 32.79 0.32
CA GLU A 303 18.27 31.84 -0.68
C GLU A 303 17.42 31.74 -1.96
N PHE A 304 16.16 32.16 -1.89
CA PHE A 304 15.16 31.88 -2.94
C PHE A 304 14.25 33.07 -3.16
N ASP A 305 13.74 33.22 -4.38
CA ASP A 305 12.62 34.10 -4.67
C ASP A 305 11.48 33.31 -5.33
N VAL A 306 10.24 33.76 -5.13
CA VAL A 306 9.06 33.15 -5.74
C VAL A 306 8.41 34.14 -6.68
N TYR A 307 8.21 33.73 -7.93
CA TYR A 307 7.61 34.53 -8.99
C TYR A 307 6.37 33.86 -9.54
N CYS A 308 5.41 34.64 -10.03
CA CYS A 308 4.29 34.12 -10.81
C CYS A 308 4.04 35.01 -12.03
N ALA A 309 4.22 34.47 -13.23
CA ALA A 309 4.14 35.23 -14.48
C ALA A 309 3.32 34.48 -15.56
N PRO A 310 2.68 35.19 -16.50
CA PRO A 310 2.01 34.58 -17.64
C PRO A 310 3.03 33.99 -18.63
N TYR A 311 2.62 32.94 -19.35
CA TYR A 311 3.47 32.19 -20.28
C TYR A 311 4.27 33.07 -21.25
N ASN A 312 3.63 34.07 -21.86
CA ASN A 312 4.24 34.95 -22.86
C ASN A 312 5.38 35.86 -22.31
N ARG A 313 5.52 35.99 -20.99
CA ARG A 313 6.59 36.75 -20.34
C ARG A 313 7.77 35.89 -19.88
N LEU A 314 7.62 34.56 -19.87
CA LEU A 314 8.64 33.67 -19.29
C LEU A 314 9.85 33.48 -20.20
N GLY A 315 9.66 33.52 -21.53
CA GLY A 315 10.75 33.28 -22.50
C GLY A 315 11.55 32.01 -22.15
N PRO A 316 12.88 32.08 -21.97
CA PRO A 316 13.72 30.91 -21.67
C PRO A 316 13.42 30.26 -20.31
N ILE A 317 12.80 30.97 -19.37
CA ILE A 317 12.42 30.42 -18.05
C ILE A 317 11.44 29.25 -18.22
N MET A 318 10.53 29.33 -19.21
CA MET A 318 9.56 28.26 -19.42
C MET A 318 10.22 26.96 -19.88
N GLU A 319 11.27 27.04 -20.71
CA GLU A 319 12.01 25.86 -21.15
C GLU A 319 12.74 25.20 -19.98
N GLN A 320 13.36 25.99 -19.11
CA GLN A 320 13.96 25.53 -17.85
C GLN A 320 12.94 24.86 -16.92
N ILE A 321 11.74 25.44 -16.77
CA ILE A 321 10.65 24.80 -16.01
C ILE A 321 10.29 23.45 -16.63
N ALA A 322 10.13 23.36 -17.95
CA ALA A 322 9.75 22.13 -18.63
C ALA A 322 10.82 21.01 -18.51
N ILE A 323 12.10 21.37 -18.60
CA ILE A 323 13.21 20.43 -18.38
C ILE A 323 13.23 19.97 -16.93
N ALA A 324 13.18 20.89 -15.97
CA ALA A 324 13.20 20.57 -14.55
C ALA A 324 12.00 19.73 -14.10
N ARG A 325 10.81 19.93 -14.71
CA ARG A 325 9.64 19.06 -14.56
C ARG A 325 9.98 17.62 -14.95
N GLU A 326 10.45 17.41 -16.17
CA GLU A 326 10.72 16.08 -16.70
C GLU A 326 11.81 15.36 -15.90
N ILE A 327 12.91 16.04 -15.52
CA ILE A 327 13.95 15.49 -14.62
C ILE A 327 13.31 14.98 -13.34
N THR A 328 12.47 15.82 -12.71
CA THR A 328 11.89 15.52 -11.40
C THR A 328 10.90 14.38 -11.47
N PHE A 329 10.02 14.38 -12.47
CA PHE A 329 9.01 13.34 -12.63
C PHE A 329 9.65 12.00 -13.01
N ARG A 330 10.62 11.99 -13.92
CA ARG A 330 11.31 10.77 -14.31
C ARG A 330 12.10 10.13 -13.17
N ALA A 331 12.71 10.95 -12.31
CA ALA A 331 13.45 10.47 -11.13
C ALA A 331 12.58 9.70 -10.12
N VAL A 332 11.25 9.82 -10.21
CA VAL A 332 10.30 9.09 -9.35
C VAL A 332 9.41 8.14 -10.13
N GLY A 333 9.79 7.75 -11.36
CA GLY A 333 9.01 6.80 -12.17
C GLY A 333 7.70 7.39 -12.73
N GLU A 334 7.65 8.71 -12.91
CA GLU A 334 6.61 9.44 -13.62
C GLU A 334 7.21 10.09 -14.89
N GLY A 335 6.53 11.05 -15.49
CA GLY A 335 7.09 11.85 -16.59
C GLY A 335 6.62 11.40 -17.97
N THR A 336 6.90 12.25 -18.95
CA THR A 336 6.44 12.07 -20.34
C THR A 336 7.33 11.12 -21.14
N GLY A 337 8.57 10.89 -20.68
CA GLY A 337 9.60 10.19 -21.44
C GLY A 337 10.26 11.04 -22.52
N LEU A 338 9.88 12.32 -22.66
CA LEU A 338 10.43 13.26 -23.62
C LEU A 338 11.62 14.03 -23.05
N ALA A 339 12.24 14.90 -23.84
CA ALA A 339 13.35 15.74 -23.38
C ALA A 339 12.91 16.86 -22.41
N LYS A 340 11.65 17.29 -22.47
CA LYS A 340 11.05 18.32 -21.63
C LYS A 340 9.54 18.07 -21.48
N ASP A 341 8.99 18.41 -20.32
CA ASP A 341 7.56 18.30 -20.03
C ASP A 341 6.86 19.64 -20.26
N SER A 342 6.40 19.83 -21.51
CA SER A 342 5.57 20.96 -21.93
C SER A 342 4.39 20.46 -22.76
N ASP A 343 3.25 21.13 -22.63
CA ASP A 343 2.01 20.74 -23.29
C ASP A 343 1.26 21.94 -23.89
N GLU A 344 0.22 21.67 -24.66
CA GLU A 344 -0.61 22.70 -25.33
C GLU A 344 -1.36 23.61 -24.34
N PHE A 345 -1.42 23.24 -23.06
CA PHE A 345 -2.10 24.00 -22.03
C PHE A 345 -1.21 25.07 -21.42
N ASP A 346 0.13 24.92 -21.42
CA ASP A 346 1.04 25.90 -20.79
C ASP A 346 0.70 27.38 -21.14
N PRO A 347 0.38 27.75 -22.41
CA PRO A 347 -0.01 29.12 -22.76
C PRO A 347 -1.29 29.67 -22.10
N HIS A 348 -2.16 28.81 -21.56
CA HIS A 348 -3.39 29.22 -20.89
C HIS A 348 -3.17 29.57 -19.41
N TYR A 349 -2.01 29.25 -18.84
CA TYR A 349 -1.77 29.30 -17.40
C TYR A 349 -0.74 30.35 -17.03
N LEU A 350 -0.80 30.77 -15.77
CA LEU A 350 0.30 31.41 -15.08
C LEU A 350 1.27 30.33 -14.58
N HIS A 351 2.53 30.69 -14.43
CA HIS A 351 3.55 29.79 -13.91
C HIS A 351 4.17 30.38 -12.66
N LEU A 352 3.91 29.72 -11.54
CA LEU A 352 4.53 30.01 -10.25
C LEU A 352 5.83 29.21 -10.16
N PHE A 353 6.97 29.84 -9.93
CA PHE A 353 8.24 29.14 -9.81
C PHE A 353 9.11 29.68 -8.68
N LEU A 354 9.91 28.77 -8.12
CA LEU A 354 10.91 29.02 -7.09
C LEU A 354 12.28 29.15 -7.76
N TRP A 355 12.88 30.33 -7.65
CA TRP A 355 14.20 30.65 -8.19
C TRP A 355 15.26 30.52 -7.10
N GLY A 356 16.26 29.67 -7.31
CA GLY A 356 17.43 29.57 -6.42
C GLY A 356 18.45 30.65 -6.77
N LYS A 357 18.74 31.56 -5.82
CA LYS A 357 19.64 32.71 -6.07
C LYS A 357 21.09 32.29 -6.24
N GLN A 358 21.53 31.30 -5.46
CA GLN A 358 22.93 30.86 -5.46
C GLN A 358 23.27 30.05 -6.71
N GLU A 359 22.44 29.07 -7.07
CA GLU A 359 22.69 28.21 -8.23
C GLU A 359 22.05 28.74 -9.52
N GLN A 360 21.32 29.85 -9.45
CA GLN A 360 20.64 30.50 -10.59
C GLN A 360 19.82 29.53 -11.43
N ARG A 361 18.93 28.79 -10.78
CA ARG A 361 18.12 27.75 -11.43
C ARG A 361 16.74 27.59 -10.80
N ILE A 362 15.87 26.90 -11.52
CA ILE A 362 14.52 26.56 -11.06
C ILE A 362 14.59 25.46 -10.01
N ALA A 363 14.19 25.79 -8.78
CA ALA A 363 14.15 24.85 -7.66
C ALA A 363 12.80 24.12 -7.54
N GLY A 364 11.75 24.63 -8.18
CA GLY A 364 10.43 24.02 -8.21
C GLY A 364 9.41 24.94 -8.85
N ALA A 365 8.24 24.42 -9.22
CA ALA A 365 7.19 25.22 -9.82
C ALA A 365 5.79 24.61 -9.63
N TYR A 366 4.78 25.42 -9.95
CA TYR A 366 3.38 25.06 -10.15
C TYR A 366 2.86 25.74 -11.41
N ARG A 367 1.97 25.06 -12.13
CA ARG A 367 1.09 25.68 -13.12
C ARG A 367 -0.18 26.15 -12.42
N VAL A 368 -0.60 27.39 -12.67
CA VAL A 368 -1.68 28.11 -11.96
C VAL A 368 -2.70 28.61 -12.99
N GLY A 369 -3.89 28.02 -13.01
CA GLY A 369 -4.92 28.30 -14.00
C GLY A 369 -6.11 29.01 -13.38
N LEU A 370 -6.34 30.26 -13.75
CA LEU A 370 -7.52 31.01 -13.32
C LEU A 370 -8.73 30.48 -14.10
N VAL A 371 -9.60 29.71 -13.44
CA VAL A 371 -10.59 28.87 -14.12
C VAL A 371 -11.59 29.70 -14.91
N ASP A 372 -12.08 30.79 -14.34
CA ASP A 372 -13.02 31.70 -14.99
C ASP A 372 -12.43 32.30 -16.27
N GLU A 373 -11.16 32.71 -16.25
CA GLU A 373 -10.48 33.29 -17.41
C GLU A 373 -10.23 32.24 -18.51
N ILE A 374 -9.75 31.05 -18.13
CA ILE A 374 -9.49 29.96 -19.08
C ILE A 374 -10.80 29.50 -19.72
N VAL A 375 -11.85 29.27 -18.92
CA VAL A 375 -13.14 28.80 -19.40
C VAL A 375 -13.82 29.86 -20.27
N ALA A 376 -13.73 31.14 -19.93
CA ALA A 376 -14.29 32.21 -20.76
C ALA A 376 -13.66 32.27 -22.16
N LYS A 377 -12.36 31.98 -22.28
CA LYS A 377 -11.61 32.08 -23.55
C LYS A 377 -11.59 30.78 -24.35
N HIS A 378 -11.50 29.63 -23.69
CA HIS A 378 -11.25 28.33 -24.32
C HIS A 378 -12.34 27.28 -24.01
N GLY A 379 -13.36 27.65 -23.24
CA GLY A 379 -14.35 26.72 -22.69
C GLY A 379 -13.73 25.76 -21.67
N VAL A 380 -14.55 24.83 -21.16
CA VAL A 380 -14.12 23.82 -20.18
C VAL A 380 -12.97 22.93 -20.71
N LYS A 381 -12.85 22.78 -22.03
CA LYS A 381 -11.75 22.04 -22.68
C LYS A 381 -10.39 22.74 -22.58
N GLY A 382 -10.36 24.03 -22.25
CA GLY A 382 -9.11 24.76 -22.01
C GLY A 382 -8.39 24.36 -20.72
N LEU A 383 -9.08 23.65 -19.81
CA LEU A 383 -8.53 23.15 -18.56
C LEU A 383 -7.83 21.80 -18.79
N TYR A 384 -6.60 21.68 -18.33
CA TYR A 384 -5.79 20.47 -18.47
C TYR A 384 -6.46 19.24 -17.83
N SER A 385 -7.06 19.37 -16.66
CA SER A 385 -7.73 18.24 -15.98
C SER A 385 -8.85 17.64 -16.83
N ARG A 386 -9.36 18.35 -17.85
CA ARG A 386 -10.32 17.80 -18.81
C ARG A 386 -9.73 16.71 -19.72
N SER A 387 -8.40 16.64 -19.83
CA SER A 387 -7.66 15.56 -20.49
C SER A 387 -7.60 14.26 -19.68
N LEU A 388 -7.90 14.32 -18.37
CA LEU A 388 -7.86 13.18 -17.45
C LEU A 388 -9.27 12.79 -16.95
N TYR A 389 -10.19 13.75 -16.88
CA TYR A 389 -11.52 13.55 -16.33
C TYR A 389 -12.61 14.08 -17.27
N LYS A 390 -13.76 13.43 -17.23
CA LYS A 390 -14.99 13.85 -17.88
C LYS A 390 -15.81 14.67 -16.89
N TYR A 391 -15.97 15.95 -17.20
CA TYR A 391 -16.87 16.87 -16.51
C TYR A 391 -17.25 18.02 -17.46
N ASP A 392 -18.19 18.85 -17.06
CA ASP A 392 -18.71 19.98 -17.84
C ASP A 392 -18.84 21.26 -16.99
N GLU A 393 -19.60 22.24 -17.49
CA GLU A 393 -19.83 23.51 -16.80
C GLU A 393 -20.52 23.36 -15.45
N ALA A 394 -21.31 22.30 -15.22
CA ALA A 394 -21.97 22.08 -13.93
C ALA A 394 -20.94 21.80 -12.82
N PHE A 395 -19.85 21.08 -13.16
CA PHE A 395 -18.73 20.90 -12.24
C PHE A 395 -18.03 22.22 -11.92
N ILE A 396 -17.76 23.03 -12.94
CA ILE A 396 -17.11 24.35 -12.76
C ILE A 396 -17.97 25.29 -11.93
N TYR A 397 -19.27 25.36 -12.22
CA TYR A 397 -20.23 26.12 -11.44
C TYR A 397 -20.26 25.68 -9.97
N ARG A 398 -20.22 24.36 -9.72
CA ARG A 398 -20.20 23.81 -8.35
C ARG A 398 -18.87 24.10 -7.61
N LEU A 399 -17.74 24.16 -8.31
CA LEU A 399 -16.45 24.55 -7.72
C LEU A 399 -16.43 25.99 -7.23
N GLY A 400 -17.20 26.87 -7.88
CA GLY A 400 -17.20 28.31 -7.63
C GLY A 400 -15.93 28.97 -8.18
N SER A 401 -15.46 30.01 -7.49
CA SER A 401 -14.24 30.72 -7.89
C SER A 401 -13.01 29.89 -7.57
N ALA A 402 -12.46 29.24 -8.61
CA ALA A 402 -11.42 28.24 -8.48
C ALA A 402 -10.14 28.56 -9.25
N ILE A 403 -9.04 28.00 -8.78
CA ILE A 403 -7.75 27.95 -9.46
C ILE A 403 -7.41 26.48 -9.72
N GLU A 404 -7.13 26.14 -10.98
CA GLU A 404 -6.57 24.85 -11.34
C GLU A 404 -5.07 24.83 -11.08
N MET A 405 -4.63 23.89 -10.24
CA MET A 405 -3.23 23.68 -9.88
C MET A 405 -2.73 22.41 -10.57
N GLY A 406 -1.53 22.45 -11.16
CA GLY A 406 -0.96 21.26 -11.80
C GLY A 406 0.55 21.35 -12.00
N ARG A 407 1.13 20.24 -12.51
CA ARG A 407 2.55 20.11 -12.85
C ARG A 407 3.48 20.59 -11.73
N SER A 408 3.11 20.28 -10.49
CA SER A 408 3.83 20.71 -9.30
C SER A 408 5.06 19.85 -9.06
N PHE A 409 6.21 20.46 -8.87
CA PHE A 409 7.44 19.72 -8.59
C PHE A 409 8.41 20.54 -7.73
N ILE A 410 9.28 19.84 -7.01
CA ILE A 410 10.50 20.38 -6.40
C ILE A 410 11.65 19.61 -7.03
N HIS A 411 12.57 20.33 -7.67
CA HIS A 411 13.72 19.74 -8.34
C HIS A 411 14.54 18.89 -7.35
N ILE A 412 15.09 17.77 -7.82
CA ILE A 412 15.65 16.70 -6.97
C ILE A 412 16.67 17.22 -5.94
N ASP A 413 17.48 18.20 -6.33
CA ASP A 413 18.53 18.80 -5.51
C ASP A 413 18.02 19.70 -4.38
N TYR A 414 16.76 20.10 -4.47
CA TYR A 414 16.05 20.95 -3.50
C TYR A 414 15.00 20.17 -2.70
N GLN A 415 14.81 18.88 -2.99
CA GLN A 415 13.95 18.01 -2.21
C GLN A 415 14.52 17.80 -0.80
N ARG A 416 13.66 17.39 0.14
CA ARG A 416 13.97 17.23 1.57
C ARG A 416 14.40 18.51 2.29
N ARG A 417 14.44 19.66 1.61
CA ARG A 417 14.55 21.00 2.22
C ARG A 417 13.13 21.52 2.51
N PRO A 418 12.71 21.65 3.78
CA PRO A 418 11.34 22.07 4.10
C PRO A 418 10.96 23.45 3.54
N VAL A 419 11.96 24.31 3.34
CA VAL A 419 11.79 25.67 2.83
C VAL A 419 11.24 25.72 1.40
N SER A 420 11.66 24.80 0.51
CA SER A 420 11.34 24.86 -0.93
C SER A 420 9.83 24.77 -1.18
N LEU A 421 9.17 23.73 -0.64
CA LEU A 421 7.73 23.57 -0.76
C LEU A 421 6.96 24.66 0.01
N ASN A 422 7.48 25.08 1.17
CA ASN A 422 6.84 26.13 1.95
C ASN A 422 6.78 27.47 1.21
N LEU A 423 7.87 27.87 0.54
CA LEU A 423 7.93 29.10 -0.23
C LEU A 423 6.99 29.10 -1.43
N LEU A 424 6.90 28.00 -2.18
CA LEU A 424 5.90 27.87 -3.25
C LEU A 424 4.47 28.05 -2.69
N TRP A 425 4.15 27.43 -1.56
CA TRP A 425 2.84 27.61 -0.92
C TRP A 425 2.61 29.01 -0.35
N ARG A 426 3.65 29.72 0.09
CA ARG A 426 3.55 31.16 0.39
C ARG A 426 3.26 31.96 -0.87
N GLY A 427 3.85 31.62 -2.01
CA GLY A 427 3.52 32.19 -3.32
C GLY A 427 2.06 31.98 -3.70
N ILE A 428 1.54 30.75 -3.55
CA ILE A 428 0.10 30.45 -3.73
C ILE A 428 -0.74 31.32 -2.78
N GLY A 429 -0.33 31.44 -1.51
CA GLY A 429 -0.96 32.32 -0.53
C GLY A 429 -1.04 33.78 -1.00
N GLN A 430 0.04 34.32 -1.57
CA GLN A 430 0.04 35.67 -2.14
C GLN A 430 -0.90 35.83 -3.34
N ILE A 431 -1.04 34.80 -4.18
CA ILE A 431 -2.01 34.82 -5.30
C ILE A 431 -3.43 34.91 -4.75
N LEU A 432 -3.76 34.13 -3.71
CA LEU A 432 -5.07 34.13 -3.05
C LEU A 432 -5.35 35.47 -2.36
N VAL A 433 -4.38 36.05 -1.66
CA VAL A 433 -4.54 37.35 -0.99
C VAL A 433 -4.74 38.47 -2.00
N LYS A 434 -3.99 38.48 -3.12
CA LYS A 434 -4.17 39.46 -4.20
C LYS A 434 -5.49 39.29 -4.95
N ASN A 435 -6.04 38.08 -4.96
CA ASN A 435 -7.28 37.74 -5.67
C ASN A 435 -8.23 36.97 -4.74
N PRO A 436 -8.76 37.62 -3.69
CA PRO A 436 -9.49 36.94 -2.62
C PRO A 436 -10.80 36.31 -3.09
N ARG A 437 -11.28 36.62 -4.29
CA ARG A 437 -12.41 35.90 -4.90
C ARG A 437 -12.14 34.40 -5.05
N TYR A 438 -10.90 34.00 -5.33
CA TYR A 438 -10.56 32.59 -5.50
C TYR A 438 -10.39 31.94 -4.13
N HIS A 439 -11.21 30.93 -3.86
CA HIS A 439 -11.20 30.20 -2.59
C HIS A 439 -11.00 28.70 -2.77
N THR A 440 -11.20 28.18 -3.98
CA THR A 440 -11.07 26.76 -4.29
C THR A 440 -9.79 26.50 -5.09
N LEU A 441 -8.95 25.59 -4.63
CA LEU A 441 -7.86 25.02 -5.43
C LEU A 441 -8.26 23.61 -5.86
N PHE A 442 -8.12 23.26 -7.13
CA PHE A 442 -8.35 21.89 -7.58
C PHE A 442 -7.34 21.46 -8.63
N GLY A 443 -7.18 20.16 -8.83
CA GLY A 443 -6.26 19.62 -9.83
C GLY A 443 -5.91 18.17 -9.59
N SER A 444 -4.99 17.64 -10.38
CA SER A 444 -4.51 16.26 -10.24
C SER A 444 -3.28 16.19 -9.34
N VAL A 445 -3.31 15.24 -8.40
CA VAL A 445 -2.15 14.82 -7.63
C VAL A 445 -1.74 13.41 -8.06
N SER A 446 -0.48 13.26 -8.47
CA SER A 446 0.07 12.02 -8.99
C SER A 446 0.54 11.07 -7.89
N ILE A 447 0.40 9.77 -8.16
CA ILE A 447 1.02 8.66 -7.44
C ILE A 447 1.72 7.80 -8.48
N SER A 448 3.06 7.82 -8.42
CA SER A 448 3.95 7.11 -9.34
C SER A 448 3.64 5.63 -9.57
N ARG A 449 4.01 5.15 -10.76
CA ARG A 449 4.03 3.73 -11.16
C ARG A 449 5.09 2.91 -10.44
N ASP A 450 6.08 3.57 -9.82
CA ASP A 450 7.01 2.90 -8.92
C ASP A 450 6.28 2.17 -7.80
N TYR A 451 5.14 2.70 -7.32
CA TYR A 451 4.33 2.01 -6.34
C TYR A 451 3.71 0.73 -6.93
N SER A 452 3.67 -0.34 -6.13
CA SER A 452 2.99 -1.58 -6.52
C SER A 452 1.51 -1.35 -6.79
N ASP A 453 0.90 -2.22 -7.61
CA ASP A 453 -0.54 -2.16 -7.88
C ASP A 453 -1.35 -2.25 -6.59
N LEU A 454 -0.88 -3.06 -5.63
CA LEU A 454 -1.47 -3.19 -4.31
C LEU A 454 -1.40 -1.88 -3.53
N ALA A 455 -0.23 -1.23 -3.46
CA ALA A 455 -0.06 0.04 -2.77
C ALA A 455 -0.90 1.17 -3.39
N ARG A 456 -0.88 1.30 -4.73
CA ARG A 456 -1.69 2.28 -5.47
C ARG A 456 -3.18 2.09 -5.22
N SER A 457 -3.65 0.84 -5.27
CA SER A 457 -5.06 0.51 -5.01
C SER A 457 -5.45 0.79 -3.56
N LEU A 458 -4.58 0.47 -2.59
CA LEU A 458 -4.81 0.74 -1.19
C LEU A 458 -4.88 2.24 -0.90
N ILE A 459 -3.98 3.05 -1.49
CA ILE A 459 -4.03 4.51 -1.37
C ILE A 459 -5.35 5.02 -1.96
N ALA A 460 -5.67 4.65 -3.21
CA ALA A 460 -6.87 5.11 -3.89
C ALA A 460 -8.16 4.81 -3.10
N ASP A 461 -8.33 3.55 -2.70
CA ASP A 461 -9.51 3.13 -1.95
C ASP A 461 -9.56 3.82 -0.57
N THR A 462 -8.43 3.93 0.15
CA THR A 462 -8.39 4.63 1.46
C THR A 462 -8.77 6.10 1.30
N MET A 463 -8.28 6.77 0.25
CA MET A 463 -8.61 8.17 -0.03
C MET A 463 -10.10 8.35 -0.37
N LEU A 464 -10.66 7.49 -1.22
CA LEU A 464 -12.08 7.55 -1.60
C LEU A 464 -13.03 7.08 -0.50
N THR A 465 -12.57 6.34 0.51
CA THR A 465 -13.39 6.02 1.69
C THR A 465 -13.41 7.19 2.68
N ASN A 466 -12.26 7.80 2.97
CA ASN A 466 -12.12 8.74 4.09
C ASN A 466 -12.19 10.22 3.70
N PHE A 467 -11.77 10.56 2.48
CA PHE A 467 -11.56 11.94 2.04
C PHE A 467 -12.35 12.24 0.77
N LYS A 468 -13.50 11.56 0.54
CA LYS A 468 -14.28 11.74 -0.68
C LYS A 468 -14.99 13.09 -0.74
N ALA A 469 -14.86 13.77 -1.87
CA ALA A 469 -15.63 14.95 -2.24
C ALA A 469 -17.04 14.54 -2.72
N LYS A 470 -17.90 14.12 -1.79
CA LYS A 470 -19.22 13.51 -2.10
C LYS A 470 -20.08 14.39 -3.01
N ASP A 471 -20.06 15.71 -2.80
CA ASP A 471 -20.81 16.70 -3.58
C ASP A 471 -20.44 16.76 -5.07
N PHE A 472 -19.25 16.26 -5.43
CA PHE A 472 -18.73 16.29 -6.80
C PHE A 472 -18.79 14.92 -7.48
N ALA A 473 -19.15 13.85 -6.75
CA ALA A 473 -19.03 12.48 -7.22
C ALA A 473 -19.91 12.17 -8.45
N ALA A 474 -21.03 12.89 -8.63
CA ALA A 474 -21.91 12.74 -9.79
C ALA A 474 -21.56 13.67 -10.97
N LEU A 475 -20.61 14.60 -10.77
CA LEU A 475 -20.25 15.63 -11.75
C LEU A 475 -18.97 15.29 -12.52
N VAL A 476 -18.22 14.28 -12.07
CA VAL A 476 -16.92 13.92 -12.64
C VAL A 476 -16.74 12.41 -12.74
N GLU A 477 -16.29 11.96 -13.90
CA GLU A 477 -15.84 10.58 -14.12
C GLU A 477 -14.39 10.54 -14.62
N PRO A 478 -13.57 9.55 -14.22
CA PRO A 478 -12.25 9.37 -14.82
C PRO A 478 -12.38 8.89 -16.27
N ILE A 479 -11.48 9.35 -17.15
CA ILE A 479 -11.42 8.87 -18.54
C ILE A 479 -10.95 7.42 -18.60
N THR A 480 -9.91 7.10 -17.82
CA THR A 480 -9.29 5.78 -17.68
C THR A 480 -9.30 5.38 -16.20
N PRO A 481 -10.34 4.69 -15.70
CA PRO A 481 -10.44 4.34 -14.29
C PRO A 481 -9.36 3.32 -13.87
N LEU A 482 -8.89 3.44 -12.62
CA LEU A 482 -8.03 2.44 -11.99
C LEU A 482 -8.78 1.09 -11.89
N LYS A 483 -8.25 0.06 -12.55
CA LYS A 483 -8.76 -1.31 -12.42
C LYS A 483 -8.13 -1.98 -11.21
N VAL A 484 -8.76 -1.84 -10.06
CA VAL A 484 -8.31 -2.54 -8.84
C VAL A 484 -8.63 -4.03 -8.95
N ARG A 485 -7.59 -4.86 -8.87
CA ARG A 485 -7.71 -6.31 -8.65
C ARG A 485 -7.30 -6.61 -7.20
N ASN A 486 -7.71 -7.77 -6.68
CA ASN A 486 -7.17 -8.31 -5.43
C ASN A 486 -7.52 -7.53 -4.14
N ARG A 487 -8.75 -7.00 -4.03
CA ARG A 487 -9.20 -6.33 -2.80
C ARG A 487 -9.33 -7.33 -1.66
N VAL A 488 -8.43 -7.25 -0.69
CA VAL A 488 -8.47 -8.07 0.52
C VAL A 488 -8.88 -7.28 1.77
N TRP A 489 -9.04 -5.96 1.63
CA TRP A 489 -9.53 -5.03 2.65
C TRP A 489 -11.04 -4.77 2.52
N THR A 490 -11.67 -4.36 3.63
CA THR A 490 -13.07 -3.90 3.67
C THR A 490 -13.13 -2.40 3.96
N GLU A 491 -14.31 -1.82 3.76
CA GLU A 491 -14.58 -0.41 4.10
C GLU A 491 -14.26 -0.10 5.57
N ASP A 492 -14.58 -1.01 6.51
CA ASP A 492 -14.25 -0.84 7.93
C ASP A 492 -12.74 -0.68 8.18
N MET A 493 -11.91 -1.46 7.47
CA MET A 493 -10.46 -1.35 7.59
C MET A 493 -9.95 -0.06 6.97
N LEU A 494 -10.46 0.31 5.79
CA LEU A 494 -10.11 1.57 5.14
C LEU A 494 -10.49 2.76 6.01
N ALA A 495 -11.64 2.73 6.69
CA ALA A 495 -12.09 3.80 7.59
C ALA A 495 -11.11 4.06 8.76
N GLU A 496 -10.45 3.01 9.26
CA GLU A 496 -9.42 3.14 10.30
C GLU A 496 -8.05 3.60 9.77
N LEU A 497 -7.84 3.52 8.46
CA LEU A 497 -6.64 4.04 7.77
C LEU A 497 -6.74 5.54 7.42
N ALA A 498 -7.78 6.25 7.89
CA ALA A 498 -7.85 7.72 7.79
C ALA A 498 -6.61 8.41 8.38
N ASN A 499 -5.96 7.79 9.37
CA ASN A 499 -4.68 8.25 9.87
C ASN A 499 -3.57 7.97 8.85
N VAL A 500 -3.10 9.02 8.18
CA VAL A 500 -2.06 8.97 7.14
C VAL A 500 -0.76 8.31 7.63
N LYS A 501 -0.45 8.36 8.93
CA LYS A 501 0.70 7.65 9.52
C LYS A 501 0.50 6.13 9.51
N THR A 502 -0.69 5.65 9.86
CA THR A 502 -1.03 4.21 9.83
C THR A 502 -1.04 3.70 8.40
N LEU A 503 -1.67 4.45 7.47
CA LEU A 503 -1.63 4.14 6.05
C LEU A 503 -0.18 4.10 5.53
N GLY A 504 0.62 5.13 5.84
CA GLY A 504 2.02 5.20 5.42
C GLY A 504 2.86 4.02 5.89
N LYS A 505 2.61 3.51 7.10
CA LYS A 505 3.25 2.28 7.59
C LYS A 505 2.85 1.04 6.80
N LEU A 506 1.57 0.88 6.48
CA LEU A 506 1.11 -0.24 5.65
C LEU A 506 1.67 -0.17 4.23
N ILE A 507 1.71 1.03 3.65
CA ILE A 507 2.34 1.25 2.34
C ILE A 507 3.82 0.91 2.39
N GLY A 508 4.55 1.29 3.43
CA GLY A 508 5.96 0.90 3.60
C GLY A 508 6.18 -0.59 3.82
N ARG A 509 5.13 -1.36 4.17
CA ARG A 509 5.15 -2.82 4.20
C ARG A 509 4.84 -3.42 2.83
N CYS A 510 4.02 -2.76 2.02
CA CYS A 510 3.79 -3.17 0.65
C CYS A 510 5.00 -2.88 -0.26
N ASP A 511 5.54 -1.67 -0.14
CA ASP A 511 6.67 -1.18 -0.91
C ASP A 511 7.72 -0.60 0.06
N PRO A 512 8.77 -1.37 0.42
CA PRO A 512 9.82 -0.91 1.32
C PRO A 512 10.41 0.45 0.90
N GLY A 513 10.51 1.38 1.84
CA GLY A 513 11.03 2.73 1.60
C GLY A 513 9.99 3.75 1.11
N LYS A 514 8.77 3.32 0.76
CA LYS A 514 7.69 4.20 0.33
C LYS A 514 6.70 4.50 1.45
N ALA A 515 5.95 5.59 1.28
CA ALA A 515 4.87 6.02 2.15
C ALA A 515 3.82 6.76 1.31
N VAL A 516 2.80 7.32 1.95
CA VAL A 516 1.86 8.22 1.27
C VAL A 516 2.63 9.41 0.67
N PRO A 517 2.48 9.70 -0.65
CA PRO A 517 3.20 10.78 -1.32
C PRO A 517 3.11 12.10 -0.57
N VAL A 518 4.23 12.83 -0.54
CA VAL A 518 4.39 14.06 0.25
C VAL A 518 3.34 15.09 -0.14
N LEU A 519 3.09 15.27 -1.44
CA LEU A 519 2.14 16.25 -1.94
C LEU A 519 0.69 15.86 -1.61
N LEU A 520 0.31 14.59 -1.77
CA LEU A 520 -1.00 14.09 -1.35
C LEU A 520 -1.22 14.35 0.15
N ARG A 521 -0.24 14.01 0.99
CA ARG A 521 -0.28 14.29 2.44
C ARG A 521 -0.42 15.79 2.73
N HIS A 522 0.27 16.63 1.97
CA HIS A 522 0.17 18.07 2.09
C HIS A 522 -1.26 18.55 1.84
N TYR A 523 -1.87 18.18 0.71
CA TYR A 523 -3.24 18.59 0.40
C TYR A 523 -4.26 18.05 1.41
N LEU A 524 -4.09 16.83 1.93
CA LEU A 524 -4.95 16.31 3.00
C LEU A 524 -4.84 17.17 4.28
N SER A 525 -3.67 17.71 4.60
CA SER A 525 -3.50 18.65 5.72
C SER A 525 -4.21 19.99 5.51
N LEU A 526 -4.58 20.30 4.27
CA LEU A 526 -5.41 21.45 3.88
C LEU A 526 -6.89 21.09 3.75
N ASN A 527 -7.31 19.98 4.35
CA ASN A 527 -8.68 19.46 4.22
C ASN A 527 -9.07 19.15 2.75
N GLY A 528 -8.08 18.77 1.94
CA GLY A 528 -8.30 18.36 0.56
C GLY A 528 -9.13 17.09 0.46
N LYS A 529 -10.05 17.07 -0.50
CA LYS A 529 -10.97 15.96 -0.76
C LYS A 529 -10.82 15.45 -2.18
N LEU A 530 -10.88 14.13 -2.35
CA LEU A 530 -10.70 13.44 -3.62
C LEU A 530 -12.05 13.16 -4.29
N VAL A 531 -12.16 13.43 -5.58
CA VAL A 531 -13.36 13.14 -6.37
C VAL A 531 -13.28 11.73 -6.95
N CYS A 532 -12.23 11.44 -7.71
CA CYS A 532 -11.98 10.16 -8.36
C CYS A 532 -10.49 10.01 -8.70
N PHE A 533 -10.12 8.84 -9.23
CA PHE A 533 -8.77 8.53 -9.69
C PHE A 533 -8.77 8.09 -11.16
N ASN A 534 -7.77 8.55 -11.90
CA ASN A 534 -7.54 8.24 -13.31
C ASN A 534 -6.13 7.66 -13.53
N ILE A 535 -5.94 6.81 -14.54
CA ILE A 535 -4.61 6.37 -14.98
C ILE A 535 -4.16 7.25 -16.14
N HIS A 536 -2.96 7.83 -16.03
CA HIS A 536 -2.40 8.68 -17.06
C HIS A 536 -1.34 7.92 -17.87
N SER A 537 -1.76 7.35 -19.01
CA SER A 537 -0.90 6.50 -19.85
C SER A 537 0.30 7.25 -20.45
N ASN A 538 0.13 8.54 -20.76
CA ASN A 538 1.20 9.37 -21.32
C ASN A 538 2.14 9.95 -20.25
N PHE A 539 1.99 9.50 -19.00
CA PHE A 539 2.79 9.93 -17.86
C PHE A 539 3.23 8.71 -17.04
N ASN A 540 3.77 7.73 -17.76
CA ASN A 540 4.23 6.44 -17.25
C ASN A 540 3.17 5.66 -16.42
N ASP A 541 1.91 5.66 -16.88
CA ASP A 541 0.79 5.03 -16.17
C ASP A 541 0.67 5.48 -14.70
N SER A 542 0.96 6.75 -14.39
CA SER A 542 0.76 7.32 -13.05
C SER A 542 -0.73 7.26 -12.63
N LEU A 543 -0.98 7.16 -11.33
CA LEU A 543 -2.33 7.26 -10.77
C LEU A 543 -2.62 8.70 -10.36
N GLU A 544 -3.55 9.35 -11.05
CA GLU A 544 -3.91 10.76 -10.87
C GLU A 544 -5.20 10.92 -10.08
N GLY A 545 -5.10 11.43 -8.85
CA GLY A 545 -6.25 11.76 -8.01
C GLY A 545 -6.73 13.19 -8.25
N LEU A 546 -8.00 13.37 -8.65
CA LEU A 546 -8.60 14.71 -8.72
C LEU A 546 -8.90 15.18 -7.30
N ILE A 547 -8.16 16.18 -6.82
CA ILE A 547 -8.29 16.74 -5.48
C ILE A 547 -8.88 18.15 -5.52
N ILE A 548 -9.70 18.46 -4.52
CA ILE A 548 -10.33 19.78 -4.32
C ILE A 548 -10.01 20.23 -2.90
N VAL A 549 -9.54 21.46 -2.75
CA VAL A 549 -9.28 22.14 -1.48
C VAL A 549 -10.09 23.43 -1.47
N ASP A 550 -11.02 23.54 -0.54
CA ASP A 550 -11.61 24.84 -0.21
C ASP A 550 -10.76 25.48 0.90
N VAL A 551 -10.01 26.51 0.53
CA VAL A 551 -9.05 27.18 1.41
C VAL A 551 -9.74 27.74 2.65
N ARG A 552 -11.02 28.14 2.56
CA ARG A 552 -11.81 28.66 3.69
C ARG A 552 -12.01 27.62 4.79
N ASN A 553 -12.02 26.33 4.42
CA ASN A 553 -12.21 25.20 5.32
C ASN A 553 -10.89 24.61 5.86
N THR A 554 -9.77 25.27 5.63
CA THR A 554 -8.46 24.86 6.16
C THR A 554 -8.26 25.45 7.57
N GLU A 555 -7.53 24.73 8.43
CA GLU A 555 -7.19 25.22 9.76
C GLU A 555 -6.45 26.57 9.70
N ARG A 556 -6.91 27.55 10.50
CA ARG A 556 -6.35 28.92 10.52
C ARG A 556 -4.84 28.96 10.73
N LYS A 557 -4.30 28.09 11.59
CA LYS A 557 -2.85 28.00 11.84
C LYS A 557 -2.08 27.65 10.56
N THR A 558 -2.60 26.70 9.79
CA THR A 558 -2.00 26.25 8.52
C THR A 558 -2.13 27.32 7.45
N LEU A 559 -3.28 28.01 7.36
CA LEU A 559 -3.46 29.13 6.44
C LEU A 559 -2.56 30.32 6.77
N ASN A 560 -2.46 30.70 8.04
CA ASN A 560 -1.61 31.82 8.49
C ASN A 560 -0.15 31.63 8.05
N ARG A 561 0.34 30.37 8.05
CA ARG A 561 1.69 30.05 7.57
C ARG A 561 1.91 30.42 6.09
N PHE A 562 0.87 30.40 5.26
CA PHE A 562 0.97 30.64 3.82
C PHE A 562 0.52 32.04 3.41
N LEU A 563 -0.57 32.53 4.00
CA LEU A 563 -1.15 33.84 3.69
C LEU A 563 -0.48 34.98 4.48
N GLY A 564 0.18 34.67 5.59
CA GLY A 564 0.58 35.67 6.58
C GLY A 564 -0.62 36.14 7.42
N THR A 565 -0.35 36.89 8.49
CA THR A 565 -1.40 37.31 9.44
C THR A 565 -2.34 38.33 8.82
N GLU A 566 -1.82 39.42 8.25
CA GLU A 566 -2.64 40.43 7.58
C GLU A 566 -3.38 39.84 6.37
N GLY A 567 -2.70 39.02 5.56
CA GLY A 567 -3.30 38.36 4.40
C GLY A 567 -4.43 37.40 4.77
N LEU A 568 -4.29 36.67 5.88
CA LEU A 568 -5.35 35.81 6.40
C LEU A 568 -6.58 36.62 6.85
N GLU A 569 -6.37 37.72 7.58
CA GLU A 569 -7.47 38.58 8.04
C GLU A 569 -8.23 39.20 6.84
N TYR A 570 -7.49 39.72 5.87
CA TYR A 570 -8.07 40.26 4.63
C TYR A 570 -8.87 39.19 3.86
N PHE A 571 -8.26 38.03 3.60
CA PHE A 571 -8.91 36.94 2.87
C PHE A 571 -10.18 36.45 3.58
N MET A 572 -10.14 36.28 4.90
CA MET A 572 -11.29 35.81 5.67
C MET A 572 -12.40 36.85 5.76
N SER A 573 -12.07 38.13 5.97
CA SER A 573 -13.05 39.22 6.01
C SER A 573 -13.78 39.39 4.68
N PHE A 574 -13.08 39.26 3.55
CA PHE A 574 -13.68 39.28 2.22
C PHE A 574 -14.81 38.23 2.07
N HIS A 575 -14.56 36.99 2.50
CA HIS A 575 -15.56 35.92 2.39
C HIS A 575 -16.66 35.99 3.44
N GLN A 576 -16.39 36.45 4.67
CA GLN A 576 -17.43 36.65 5.68
C GLN A 576 -18.46 37.69 5.24
N LEU A 577 -18.02 38.76 4.56
CA LEU A 577 -18.90 39.77 4.00
C LEU A 577 -19.76 39.23 2.86
N GLN A 578 -19.23 38.32 2.04
CA GLN A 578 -19.99 37.67 0.97
C GLN A 578 -21.02 36.66 1.49
N ASP A 579 -20.70 35.90 2.55
CA ASP A 579 -21.65 34.94 3.15
C ASP A 579 -22.78 35.65 3.92
N SER A 580 -22.59 36.92 4.29
CA SER A 580 -23.55 37.75 5.03
C SER A 580 -24.42 38.65 4.15
N ALA A 581 -24.10 38.76 2.85
CA ALA A 581 -24.81 39.54 1.84
C ALA A 581 -25.69 38.63 0.99
#